data_AF-A0A849DGN0-F1
#
_entry.id   AF-A0A849DGN0-F1
#
_cell.length_a   1.000
_cell.length_b   1.000
_cell.length_c   1.000
_cell.angle_alpha   90.00
_cell.angle_beta   90.00
_cell.angle_gamma   90.00
#
_symmetry.space_group_name_H-M   'P 1'
#
loop_
_entity.id
_entity.type
_entity.pdbx_description
1 polymer ?
#
loop_
_entity_poly.entity_id
_entity_poly.type
_entity_poly.pdbx_seq_one_letter_code
_entity_poly.pdbx_strand_id
1 'polypeptide(L)'
;MNERSLHLQSVTIDGIGCQCPGDEVHGPEATQVTTPRATKKIAPEAYNALAEALAVVYWNKKPWIRYVRGLFDSAPELLSGIGLESETKRDSADNIVARLMANEHKYQALTVTVMLNVARMDRFPNLEAQPDKERFVPIAEAAVAELRRWTERHQEIVDEHEAYTKQLEDMAAQAEKTRAFAEQLASLRDAFLMMHSATDHQARGFDFEKFINQMFGLFDLEPRAAYSLDREQIDGAFSFDTDDYVLEARWWKTAMGRGHLDIFKAKIERKGKNALGLYISVNGFTKDALDEYSDSTPFITMDGQDFMAVLDDRIRLDDLLRRKKRHANETGHCYFPATNML
;
A
#
# COMPACT_ATOMS: atom_id res chain seq x y z
N MET A 1 -56.69 -30.71 55.10
CA MET A 1 -57.55 -30.81 53.91
C MET A 1 -56.96 -29.88 52.86
N ASN A 2 -56.39 -30.29 51.73
CA ASN A 2 -56.21 -31.59 51.10
C ASN A 2 -54.96 -31.41 50.19
N GLU A 3 -53.91 -32.18 50.43
CA GLU A 3 -52.74 -32.28 49.53
C GLU A 3 -53.10 -33.18 48.34
N ARG A 4 -52.78 -32.77 47.11
CA ARG A 4 -52.65 -33.69 45.98
C ARG A 4 -51.43 -33.36 45.14
N SER A 5 -50.41 -34.16 45.39
CA SER A 5 -49.25 -34.42 44.55
C SER A 5 -49.69 -35.01 43.20
N LEU A 6 -49.12 -34.53 42.10
CA LEU A 6 -49.14 -35.21 40.80
C LEU A 6 -47.74 -35.18 40.19
N HIS A 7 -47.14 -36.37 40.19
CA HIS A 7 -45.97 -36.78 39.42
C HIS A 7 -46.19 -36.53 37.93
N LEU A 8 -45.23 -35.83 37.30
CA LEU A 8 -45.09 -35.79 35.84
C LEU A 8 -44.02 -36.81 35.44
N GLN A 9 -44.47 -37.82 34.71
CA GLN A 9 -43.65 -38.86 34.09
C GLN A 9 -42.84 -38.28 32.93
N SER A 10 -41.58 -38.69 32.87
CA SER A 10 -40.65 -38.50 31.77
C SER A 10 -41.13 -39.24 30.51
N VAL A 11 -41.30 -38.51 29.41
CA VAL A 11 -41.43 -39.09 28.07
C VAL A 11 -40.22 -38.65 27.26
N THR A 12 -39.36 -39.62 26.97
CA THR A 12 -38.26 -39.53 26.02
C THR A 12 -38.83 -39.61 24.61
N ILE A 13 -38.54 -38.62 23.75
CA ILE A 13 -38.72 -38.74 22.31
C ILE A 13 -37.38 -38.46 21.64
N ASP A 14 -36.91 -39.50 20.97
CA ASP A 14 -35.71 -39.53 20.14
C ASP A 14 -35.86 -38.64 18.89
N GLY A 15 -34.77 -37.92 18.60
CA GLY A 15 -34.14 -37.89 17.29
C GLY A 15 -34.92 -37.33 16.10
N ILE A 16 -34.75 -36.02 15.85
CA ILE A 16 -34.61 -35.51 14.47
C ILE A 16 -33.49 -34.47 14.48
N GLY A 17 -32.33 -34.86 13.93
CA GLY A 17 -31.21 -33.96 13.69
C GLY A 17 -31.52 -33.03 12.52
N CYS A 18 -31.41 -31.73 12.77
CA CYS A 18 -31.38 -30.71 11.73
C CYS A 18 -30.01 -30.01 11.85
N GLN A 19 -29.05 -30.44 11.03
CA GLN A 19 -27.77 -29.75 10.86
C GLN A 19 -28.03 -28.42 10.15
N CYS A 20 -27.84 -27.30 10.84
CA CYS A 20 -27.64 -26.00 10.19
C CYS A 20 -26.15 -25.91 9.79
N PRO A 21 -25.80 -25.48 8.56
CA PRO A 21 -24.41 -25.13 8.26
C PRO A 21 -24.05 -23.87 9.05
N GLY A 22 -22.99 -23.96 9.85
CA GLY A 22 -22.40 -22.80 10.50
C GLY A 22 -21.68 -21.95 9.47
N ASP A 23 -22.08 -20.68 9.37
CA ASP A 23 -21.28 -19.65 8.72
C ASP A 23 -19.99 -19.46 9.54
N GLU A 24 -18.88 -19.98 9.01
CA GLU A 24 -17.54 -19.63 9.47
C GLU A 24 -17.29 -18.15 9.16
N VAL A 25 -17.51 -17.32 10.16
CA VAL A 25 -17.06 -15.93 10.16
C VAL A 25 -15.53 -15.93 10.15
N HIS A 26 -14.94 -15.78 8.96
CA HIS A 26 -13.54 -15.40 8.79
C HIS A 26 -13.34 -14.00 9.40
N GLY A 27 -12.92 -13.97 10.67
CA GLY A 27 -12.37 -12.78 11.29
C GLY A 27 -11.08 -12.36 10.58
N PRO A 28 -10.71 -11.07 10.63
CA PRO A 28 -9.51 -10.58 9.97
C PRO A 28 -8.28 -11.30 10.55
N GLU A 29 -7.55 -11.95 9.66
CA GLU A 29 -6.31 -12.66 9.94
C GLU A 29 -5.32 -11.66 10.56
N ALA A 30 -5.15 -11.76 11.89
CA ALA A 30 -4.21 -10.94 12.62
C ALA A 30 -2.83 -11.17 12.01
N THR A 31 -2.31 -10.14 11.33
CA THR A 31 -0.96 -10.13 10.77
C THR A 31 0.00 -10.43 11.91
N GLN A 32 0.50 -11.67 11.94
CA GLN A 32 1.46 -12.10 12.93
C GLN A 32 2.70 -11.25 12.74
N VAL A 33 2.90 -10.30 13.65
CA VAL A 33 4.18 -9.60 13.79
C VAL A 33 5.19 -10.67 14.18
N THR A 34 5.88 -11.21 13.18
CA THR A 34 6.94 -12.18 13.37
C THR A 34 8.03 -11.50 14.19
N THR A 35 8.15 -11.88 15.46
CA THR A 35 9.31 -11.57 16.31
C THR A 35 10.61 -11.85 15.53
N PRO A 36 11.61 -10.95 15.55
CA PRO A 36 12.83 -11.15 14.81
C PRO A 36 13.51 -12.44 15.28
N ARG A 37 13.62 -13.41 14.36
CA ARG A 37 14.28 -14.69 14.59
C ARG A 37 15.77 -14.41 14.85
N ALA A 38 16.33 -15.03 15.89
CA ALA A 38 17.72 -14.83 16.28
C ALA A 38 18.66 -15.04 15.07
N THR A 39 19.44 -14.01 14.75
CA THR A 39 20.42 -14.02 13.67
C THR A 39 21.41 -15.16 13.89
N LYS A 40 21.52 -16.08 12.93
CA LYS A 40 22.47 -17.21 13.00
C LYS A 40 23.89 -16.63 13.02
N LYS A 41 24.70 -16.98 14.02
CA LYS A 41 26.10 -16.55 14.09
C LYS A 41 26.93 -17.10 12.94
N ILE A 42 27.87 -16.31 12.44
CA ILE A 42 28.86 -16.73 11.44
C ILE A 42 29.95 -17.55 12.13
N ALA A 43 30.35 -18.67 11.52
CA ALA A 43 31.42 -19.52 12.05
C ALA A 43 32.78 -18.78 12.02
N PRO A 44 33.60 -18.84 13.08
CA PRO A 44 34.95 -18.24 13.10
C PRO A 44 35.83 -18.67 11.92
N GLU A 45 35.67 -19.91 11.46
CA GLU A 45 36.38 -20.46 10.30
C GLU A 45 36.02 -19.76 9.00
N ALA A 46 34.77 -19.29 8.86
CA ALA A 46 34.35 -18.50 7.70
C ALA A 46 35.06 -17.14 7.65
N TYR A 47 35.27 -16.51 8.81
CA TYR A 47 36.07 -15.28 8.91
C TYR A 47 37.52 -15.52 8.51
N ASN A 48 38.13 -16.62 8.97
CA ASN A 48 39.50 -16.99 8.59
C ASN A 48 39.62 -17.25 7.08
N ALA A 49 38.65 -17.96 6.49
CA ALA A 49 38.59 -18.20 5.06
C ALA A 49 38.46 -16.89 4.26
N LEU A 50 37.67 -15.93 4.76
CA LEU A 50 37.54 -14.61 4.16
C LEU A 50 38.86 -13.83 4.20
N ALA A 51 39.55 -13.82 5.35
CA ALA A 51 40.82 -13.12 5.51
C ALA A 51 41.89 -13.66 4.54
N GLU A 52 42.01 -14.98 4.45
CA GLU A 52 42.97 -15.62 3.54
C GLU A 52 42.61 -15.33 2.08
N ALA A 53 41.33 -15.46 1.69
CA ALA A 53 40.89 -15.14 0.33
C ALA A 53 41.20 -13.67 -0.02
N LEU A 54 40.81 -12.71 0.82
CA LEU A 54 41.09 -11.29 0.60
C LEU A 54 42.59 -11.00 0.42
N ALA A 55 43.47 -11.71 1.14
CA ALA A 55 44.91 -11.50 1.07
C ALA A 55 45.54 -11.93 -0.27
N VAL A 56 44.97 -12.95 -0.94
CA VAL A 56 45.60 -13.63 -2.08
C VAL A 56 44.95 -13.36 -3.44
N VAL A 57 43.70 -12.87 -3.51
CA VAL A 57 42.96 -12.69 -4.77
C VAL A 57 43.51 -11.60 -5.71
N TYR A 58 44.41 -10.76 -5.23
CA TYR A 58 45.19 -9.81 -6.04
C TYR A 58 46.67 -9.99 -5.78
N TRP A 59 47.52 -9.76 -6.78
CA TRP A 59 48.97 -9.67 -6.64
C TRP A 59 49.40 -8.25 -6.23
N ASN A 60 49.04 -7.25 -7.04
CA ASN A 60 49.47 -5.87 -6.86
C ASN A 60 48.67 -5.16 -5.76
N LYS A 61 49.38 -4.45 -4.87
CA LYS A 61 48.77 -3.72 -3.73
C LYS A 61 47.79 -2.62 -4.16
N LYS A 62 48.12 -1.79 -5.15
CA LYS A 62 47.24 -0.67 -5.56
C LYS A 62 45.86 -1.14 -6.09
N PRO A 63 45.76 -2.10 -7.02
CA PRO A 63 44.48 -2.69 -7.41
C PRO A 63 43.73 -3.34 -6.25
N TRP A 64 44.44 -4.03 -5.35
CA TRP A 64 43.85 -4.63 -4.15
C TRP A 64 43.19 -3.59 -3.24
N ILE A 65 43.87 -2.45 -2.96
CA ILE A 65 43.29 -1.35 -2.15
C ILE A 65 42.00 -0.83 -2.79
N ARG A 66 41.99 -0.64 -4.12
CA ARG A 66 40.79 -0.17 -4.83
C ARG A 66 39.64 -1.17 -4.69
N TYR A 67 39.94 -2.47 -4.83
CA TYR A 67 38.96 -3.53 -4.67
C TYR A 67 38.38 -3.56 -3.24
N VAL A 68 39.23 -3.54 -2.23
CA VAL A 68 38.81 -3.50 -0.82
C VAL A 68 37.96 -2.28 -0.53
N ARG A 69 38.36 -1.07 -0.96
CA ARG A 69 37.54 0.13 -0.76
C ARG A 69 36.15 0.01 -1.38
N GLY A 70 36.05 -0.60 -2.56
CA GLY A 70 34.75 -0.86 -3.21
C GLY A 70 33.90 -1.89 -2.46
N LEU A 71 34.50 -2.94 -1.89
CA LEU A 71 33.78 -3.94 -1.10
C LEU A 71 33.16 -3.37 0.19
N PHE A 72 33.74 -2.32 0.75
CA PHE A 72 33.35 -1.73 2.03
C PHE A 72 32.78 -0.31 1.88
N ASP A 73 32.27 0.06 0.70
CA ASP A 73 31.76 1.40 0.41
C ASP A 73 30.58 1.82 1.32
N SER A 74 29.74 0.86 1.71
CA SER A 74 28.63 1.09 2.65
C SER A 74 29.06 1.20 4.12
N ALA A 75 30.32 0.90 4.45
CA ALA A 75 30.87 0.98 5.81
C ALA A 75 32.37 1.37 5.79
N PRO A 76 32.71 2.57 5.30
CA PRO A 76 34.10 3.02 5.17
C PRO A 76 34.83 3.14 6.51
N GLU A 77 34.10 3.26 7.62
CA GLU A 77 34.64 3.29 8.97
C GLU A 77 35.39 2.00 9.34
N LEU A 78 35.06 0.86 8.73
CA LEU A 78 35.76 -0.41 8.95
C LEU A 78 37.21 -0.34 8.46
N LEU A 79 37.49 0.48 7.45
CA LEU A 79 38.82 0.66 6.88
C LEU A 79 39.63 1.76 7.59
N SER A 80 38.98 2.58 8.42
CA SER A 80 39.62 3.72 9.07
C SER A 80 40.75 3.29 10.00
N GLY A 81 41.96 3.83 9.79
CA GLY A 81 43.14 3.51 10.59
C GLY A 81 43.74 2.12 10.33
N ILE A 82 43.29 1.37 9.32
CA ILE A 82 43.97 0.16 8.84
C ILE A 82 45.10 0.58 7.89
N GLY A 83 46.27 -0.02 8.02
CA GLY A 83 47.46 0.26 7.21
C GLY A 83 47.37 -0.25 5.77
N LEU A 84 46.32 0.11 5.01
CA LEU A 84 46.11 -0.36 3.64
C LEU A 84 47.31 -0.06 2.72
N GLU A 85 48.01 1.05 2.92
CA GLU A 85 49.19 1.43 2.16
C GLU A 85 50.52 1.05 2.84
N SER A 86 50.53 0.92 4.18
CA SER A 86 51.74 0.77 4.99
C SER A 86 52.03 -0.68 5.44
N GLU A 87 51.02 -1.56 5.47
CA GLU A 87 51.13 -2.95 5.92
C GLU A 87 51.05 -3.94 4.76
N THR A 88 51.28 -5.24 5.03
CA THR A 88 51.08 -6.28 4.03
C THR A 88 49.59 -6.47 3.72
N LYS A 89 49.24 -7.09 2.58
CA LYS A 89 47.83 -7.41 2.26
C LYS A 89 47.20 -8.33 3.29
N ARG A 90 47.99 -9.27 3.84
CA ARG A 90 47.52 -10.23 4.82
C ARG A 90 47.21 -9.54 6.15
N ASP A 91 48.14 -8.75 6.69
CA ASP A 91 47.89 -7.99 7.93
C ASP A 91 46.67 -7.06 7.81
N SER A 92 46.56 -6.36 6.67
CA SER A 92 45.40 -5.51 6.43
C SER A 92 44.09 -6.30 6.32
N ALA A 93 44.09 -7.46 5.64
CA ALA A 93 42.90 -8.31 5.52
C ALA A 93 42.48 -8.88 6.89
N ASP A 94 43.44 -9.36 7.68
CA ASP A 94 43.22 -9.86 9.04
C ASP A 94 42.60 -8.77 9.93
N ASN A 95 43.15 -7.55 9.86
CA ASN A 95 42.64 -6.41 10.61
C ASN A 95 41.20 -6.03 10.22
N ILE A 96 40.86 -6.07 8.93
CA ILE A 96 39.49 -5.82 8.44
C ILE A 96 38.54 -6.89 8.99
N VAL A 97 38.89 -8.16 8.83
CA VAL A 97 38.07 -9.30 9.23
C VAL A 97 37.90 -9.37 10.75
N ALA A 98 38.95 -9.07 11.52
CA ALA A 98 38.86 -8.98 12.98
C ALA A 98 37.84 -7.93 13.44
N ARG A 99 37.74 -6.78 12.74
CA ARG A 99 36.73 -5.76 13.05
C ARG A 99 35.32 -6.21 12.69
N LEU A 100 35.14 -6.92 11.58
CA LEU A 100 33.86 -7.53 11.21
C LEU A 100 33.41 -8.53 12.28
N MET A 101 34.31 -9.40 12.73
CA MET A 101 34.01 -10.41 13.76
C MET A 101 33.70 -9.77 15.12
N ALA A 102 34.48 -8.76 15.54
CA ALA A 102 34.24 -8.04 16.80
C ALA A 102 32.91 -7.28 16.82
N ASN A 103 32.38 -6.91 15.65
CA ASN A 103 31.17 -6.12 15.50
C ASN A 103 30.11 -6.85 14.67
N GLU A 104 30.04 -8.19 14.78
CA GLU A 104 29.16 -9.03 13.97
C GLU A 104 27.70 -8.55 14.03
N HIS A 105 27.18 -8.23 15.22
CA HIS A 105 25.80 -7.77 15.39
C HIS A 105 25.43 -6.57 14.48
N LYS A 106 26.40 -5.71 14.17
CA LYS A 106 26.23 -4.51 13.33
C LYS A 106 26.52 -4.81 11.86
N TYR A 107 27.56 -5.61 11.58
CA TYR A 107 28.07 -5.81 10.22
C TYR A 107 27.83 -7.22 9.66
N GLN A 108 26.92 -8.01 10.25
CA GLN A 108 26.66 -9.38 9.81
C GLN A 108 26.26 -9.43 8.34
N ALA A 109 25.27 -8.62 7.93
CA ALA A 109 24.82 -8.56 6.55
C ALA A 109 25.97 -8.19 5.59
N LEU A 110 26.72 -7.14 5.90
CA LEU A 110 27.89 -6.73 5.12
C LEU A 110 28.95 -7.84 5.05
N THR A 111 29.20 -8.53 6.16
CA THR A 111 30.15 -9.65 6.21
C THR A 111 29.74 -10.74 5.23
N VAL A 112 28.48 -11.17 5.25
CA VAL A 112 27.98 -12.20 4.33
C VAL A 112 28.04 -11.72 2.89
N THR A 113 27.68 -10.47 2.59
CA THR A 113 27.80 -9.89 1.25
C THR A 113 29.23 -9.89 0.74
N VAL A 114 30.19 -9.49 1.58
CA VAL A 114 31.62 -9.52 1.24
C VAL A 114 32.09 -10.96 1.00
N MET A 115 31.71 -11.90 1.87
CA MET A 115 32.04 -13.32 1.68
C MET A 115 31.50 -13.86 0.35
N LEU A 116 30.24 -13.59 0.01
CA LEU A 116 29.63 -14.03 -1.24
C LEU A 116 30.29 -13.39 -2.47
N ASN A 117 30.63 -12.09 -2.41
CA ASN A 117 31.30 -11.40 -3.50
C ASN A 117 32.69 -11.98 -3.79
N VAL A 118 33.47 -12.26 -2.73
CA VAL A 118 34.79 -12.90 -2.87
C VAL A 118 34.62 -14.35 -3.32
N ALA A 119 33.64 -15.08 -2.76
CA ALA A 119 33.34 -16.46 -3.13
C ALA A 119 32.96 -16.59 -4.62
N ARG A 120 32.24 -15.64 -5.22
CA ARG A 120 31.83 -15.68 -6.64
C ARG A 120 32.97 -15.42 -7.64
N MET A 121 34.19 -15.14 -7.19
CA MET A 121 35.32 -14.89 -8.09
C MET A 121 35.77 -16.17 -8.82
N ASP A 122 35.53 -16.25 -10.13
CA ASP A 122 35.97 -17.38 -10.98
C ASP A 122 37.24 -17.09 -11.79
N ARG A 123 37.70 -15.84 -11.79
CA ARG A 123 38.90 -15.41 -12.50
C ARG A 123 39.68 -14.38 -11.69
N PHE A 124 41.00 -14.35 -11.92
CA PHE A 124 41.90 -13.47 -11.19
C PHE A 124 42.80 -12.68 -12.14
N PRO A 125 42.27 -11.73 -12.93
CA PRO A 125 43.03 -11.04 -13.98
C PRO A 125 44.33 -10.38 -13.49
N ASN A 126 44.35 -9.89 -12.24
CA ASN A 126 45.56 -9.30 -11.66
C ASN A 126 46.67 -10.34 -11.39
N LEU A 127 46.30 -11.58 -11.06
CA LEU A 127 47.23 -12.71 -10.90
C LEU A 127 47.62 -13.29 -12.26
N GLU A 128 46.66 -13.44 -13.17
CA GLU A 128 46.86 -13.99 -14.51
C GLU A 128 47.85 -13.17 -15.37
N ALA A 129 47.99 -11.88 -15.06
CA ALA A 129 48.93 -10.97 -15.72
C ALA A 129 50.38 -11.10 -15.21
N GLN A 130 50.65 -11.92 -14.20
CA GLN A 130 52.00 -12.06 -13.63
C GLN A 130 52.82 -13.15 -14.34
N PRO A 131 54.16 -13.04 -14.38
CA PRO A 131 55.03 -14.07 -14.95
C PRO A 131 54.89 -15.43 -14.26
N ASP A 132 54.65 -15.46 -12.95
CA ASP A 132 54.50 -16.68 -12.14
C ASP A 132 53.03 -17.03 -11.86
N LYS A 133 52.12 -16.74 -12.79
CA LYS A 133 50.68 -16.97 -12.62
C LYS A 133 50.34 -18.43 -12.26
N GLU A 134 51.12 -19.39 -12.77
CA GLU A 134 50.96 -20.83 -12.50
C GLU A 134 51.16 -21.16 -11.01
N ARG A 135 51.86 -20.30 -10.26
CA ARG A 135 52.03 -20.41 -8.82
C ARG A 135 50.90 -19.72 -8.04
N PHE A 136 50.47 -18.53 -8.46
CA PHE A 136 49.57 -17.69 -7.67
C PHE A 136 48.08 -17.97 -7.90
N VAL A 137 47.68 -18.27 -9.14
CA VAL A 137 46.28 -18.53 -9.48
C VAL A 137 45.72 -19.72 -8.68
N PRO A 138 46.42 -20.88 -8.57
CA PRO A 138 45.90 -22.01 -7.78
C PRO A 138 45.73 -21.70 -6.29
N ILE A 139 46.56 -20.81 -5.73
CA ILE A 139 46.44 -20.38 -4.32
C ILE A 139 45.15 -19.58 -4.12
N ALA A 140 44.86 -18.65 -5.04
CA ALA A 140 43.64 -17.86 -4.98
C ALA A 140 42.39 -18.71 -5.22
N GLU A 141 42.43 -19.64 -6.19
CA GLU A 141 41.36 -20.61 -6.43
C GLU A 141 41.07 -21.44 -5.18
N ALA A 142 42.10 -21.95 -4.50
CA ALA A 142 41.95 -22.73 -3.28
C ALA A 142 41.34 -21.92 -2.13
N ALA A 143 41.79 -20.67 -1.93
CA ALA A 143 41.26 -19.80 -0.89
C ALA A 143 39.80 -19.40 -1.14
N VAL A 144 39.44 -19.06 -2.38
CA VAL A 144 38.06 -18.76 -2.77
C VAL A 144 37.17 -20.00 -2.69
N ALA A 145 37.68 -21.18 -3.08
CA ALA A 145 36.94 -22.45 -2.95
C ALA A 145 36.69 -22.82 -1.48
N GLU A 146 37.62 -22.54 -0.58
CA GLU A 146 37.40 -22.72 0.86
C GLU A 146 36.32 -21.76 1.37
N LEU A 147 36.37 -20.49 0.99
CA LEU A 147 35.34 -19.52 1.36
C LEU A 147 33.95 -19.92 0.84
N ARG A 148 33.86 -20.47 -0.39
CA ARG A 148 32.59 -20.96 -0.97
C ARG A 148 31.88 -21.96 -0.07
N ARG A 149 32.61 -22.91 0.52
CA ARG A 149 32.06 -23.95 1.42
C ARG A 149 31.31 -23.35 2.61
N TRP A 150 31.75 -22.19 3.10
CA TRP A 150 31.08 -21.49 4.19
C TRP A 150 29.88 -20.69 3.69
N THR A 151 29.96 -20.10 2.50
CA THR A 151 28.89 -19.24 1.97
C THR A 151 27.70 -19.98 1.33
N GLU A 152 27.86 -21.24 0.93
CA GLU A 152 26.80 -22.04 0.28
C GLU A 152 25.53 -22.20 1.14
N ARG A 153 25.65 -22.11 2.48
CA ARG A 153 24.52 -22.15 3.43
C ARG A 153 24.07 -20.77 3.93
N HIS A 154 24.80 -19.71 3.56
CA HIS A 154 24.56 -18.34 4.04
C HIS A 154 23.93 -17.42 3.00
N GLN A 155 23.66 -17.88 1.77
CA GLN A 155 22.87 -17.14 0.79
C GLN A 155 21.47 -16.77 1.34
N GLU A 156 20.87 -17.66 2.12
CA GLU A 156 19.58 -17.43 2.81
C GLU A 156 19.58 -16.16 3.67
N ILE A 157 20.71 -15.81 4.32
CA ILE A 157 20.79 -14.65 5.23
C ILE A 157 20.75 -13.32 4.45
N VAL A 158 21.38 -13.29 3.27
CA VAL A 158 21.36 -12.09 2.41
C VAL A 158 19.98 -11.91 1.82
N ASP A 159 19.40 -12.99 1.30
CA ASP A 159 18.06 -12.97 0.70
C ASP A 159 17.01 -12.54 1.74
N GLU A 160 17.11 -13.02 3.00
CA GLU A 160 16.25 -12.60 4.12
C GLU A 160 16.41 -11.11 4.48
N HIS A 161 17.64 -10.60 4.52
CA HIS A 161 17.90 -9.20 4.87
C HIS A 161 17.45 -8.23 3.76
N GLU A 162 17.70 -8.58 2.49
CA GLU A 162 17.21 -7.81 1.34
C GLU A 162 15.67 -7.78 1.32
N ALA A 163 15.02 -8.92 1.55
CA ALA A 163 13.57 -8.99 1.66
C ALA A 163 13.03 -8.13 2.81
N TYR A 164 13.65 -8.17 3.99
CA TYR A 164 13.25 -7.35 5.14
C TYR A 164 13.43 -5.85 4.87
N THR A 165 14.55 -5.45 4.27
CA THR A 165 14.82 -4.04 3.93
C THR A 165 13.78 -3.54 2.94
N LYS A 166 13.49 -4.32 1.89
CA LYS A 166 12.46 -4.01 0.91
C LYS A 166 11.07 -3.90 1.55
N GLN A 167 10.73 -4.81 2.48
CA GLN A 167 9.46 -4.74 3.22
C GLN A 167 9.34 -3.45 4.03
N LEU A 168 10.41 -3.03 4.72
CA LEU A 168 10.40 -1.76 5.45
C LEU A 168 10.22 -0.55 4.53
N GLU A 169 10.88 -0.55 3.36
CA GLU A 169 10.72 0.48 2.35
C GLU A 169 9.29 0.53 1.79
N ASP A 170 8.72 -0.63 1.45
CA ASP A 170 7.35 -0.75 0.95
C ASP A 170 6.33 -0.29 2.01
N MET A 171 6.54 -0.67 3.29
CA MET A 171 5.72 -0.22 4.41
C MET A 171 5.81 1.30 4.63
N ALA A 172 7.02 1.87 4.56
CA ALA A 172 7.23 3.30 4.70
C ALA A 172 6.56 4.08 3.55
N ALA A 173 6.72 3.61 2.32
CA ALA A 173 6.07 4.21 1.15
C ALA A 173 4.54 4.13 1.25
N GLN A 174 3.99 3.02 1.73
CA GLN A 174 2.55 2.87 1.92
C GLN A 174 2.02 3.76 3.06
N ALA A 175 2.77 3.89 4.16
CA ALA A 175 2.42 4.79 5.26
C ALA A 175 2.42 6.25 4.82
N GLU A 176 3.39 6.66 4.00
CA GLU A 176 3.44 8.02 3.44
C GLU A 176 2.24 8.32 2.55
N LYS A 177 1.88 7.40 1.63
CA LYS A 177 0.68 7.54 0.78
C LYS A 177 -0.59 7.64 1.60
N THR A 178 -0.74 6.79 2.61
CA THR A 178 -1.92 6.78 3.50
C THR A 178 -2.02 8.10 4.27
N ARG A 179 -0.90 8.61 4.79
CA ARG A 179 -0.86 9.91 5.47
C ARG A 179 -1.24 11.06 4.53
N ALA A 180 -0.66 11.10 3.33
CA ALA A 180 -0.94 12.15 2.35
C ALA A 180 -2.42 12.16 1.95
N PHE A 181 -3.02 10.99 1.74
CA PHE A 181 -4.46 10.85 1.47
C PHE A 181 -5.31 11.40 2.63
N ALA A 182 -4.98 11.01 3.87
CA ALA A 182 -5.71 11.47 5.06
C ALA A 182 -5.62 13.00 5.26
N GLU A 183 -4.46 13.60 5.00
CA GLU A 183 -4.27 15.05 5.05
C GLU A 183 -5.11 15.78 4.00
N GLN A 184 -5.16 15.27 2.78
CA GLN A 184 -6.01 15.82 1.72
C GLN A 184 -7.50 15.70 2.03
N LEU A 185 -7.94 14.56 2.57
CA LEU A 185 -9.33 14.35 2.98
C LEU A 185 -9.73 15.30 4.13
N ALA A 186 -8.84 15.52 5.11
CA ALA A 186 -9.05 16.48 6.19
C ALA A 186 -9.18 17.92 5.67
N SER A 187 -8.33 18.31 4.72
CA SER A 187 -8.42 19.63 4.07
C SER A 187 -9.75 19.83 3.33
N LEU A 188 -10.21 18.80 2.61
CA LEU A 188 -11.52 18.80 1.96
C LEU A 188 -12.66 18.94 2.97
N ARG A 189 -12.58 18.24 4.11
CA ARG A 189 -13.56 18.35 5.19
C ARG A 189 -13.64 19.78 5.71
N ASP A 190 -12.50 20.39 5.99
CA ASP A 190 -12.44 21.76 6.51
C ASP A 190 -13.00 22.76 5.48
N ALA A 191 -12.71 22.59 4.19
CA ALA A 191 -13.31 23.37 3.11
C ALA A 191 -14.83 23.23 3.04
N PHE A 192 -15.36 22.01 3.19
CA PHE A 192 -16.80 21.75 3.24
C PHE A 192 -17.49 22.48 4.39
N LEU A 193 -16.90 22.43 5.59
CA LEU A 193 -17.43 23.12 6.77
C LEU A 193 -17.39 24.65 6.64
N MET A 194 -16.32 25.19 6.03
CA MET A 194 -16.23 26.63 5.74
C MET A 194 -17.33 27.07 4.76
N MET A 195 -17.56 26.32 3.68
CA MET A 195 -18.62 26.62 2.71
C MET A 195 -20.02 26.58 3.34
N HIS A 196 -20.25 25.68 4.29
CA HIS A 196 -21.52 25.61 5.01
C HIS A 196 -21.83 26.91 5.79
N SER A 197 -20.78 27.59 6.26
CA SER A 197 -20.88 28.85 7.02
C SER A 197 -20.89 30.10 6.13
N ALA A 198 -20.69 29.96 4.82
CA ALA A 198 -20.57 31.09 3.89
C ALA A 198 -21.92 31.76 3.61
N THR A 199 -21.92 33.10 3.66
CA THR A 199 -23.11 33.93 3.39
C THR A 199 -23.29 34.28 1.91
N ASP A 200 -22.20 34.32 1.14
CA ASP A 200 -22.24 34.58 -0.30
C ASP A 200 -22.60 33.30 -1.07
N HIS A 201 -23.81 33.27 -1.63
CA HIS A 201 -24.32 32.12 -2.37
C HIS A 201 -23.62 31.87 -3.71
N GLN A 202 -23.16 32.93 -4.38
CA GLN A 202 -22.49 32.79 -5.67
C GLN A 202 -21.08 32.26 -5.50
N ALA A 203 -20.32 32.84 -4.55
CA ALA A 203 -18.99 32.34 -4.21
C ALA A 203 -19.05 30.88 -3.74
N ARG A 204 -20.02 30.54 -2.88
CA ARG A 204 -20.21 29.16 -2.40
C ARG A 204 -20.48 28.16 -3.53
N GLY A 205 -21.25 28.54 -4.54
CA GLY A 205 -21.50 27.66 -5.69
C GLY A 205 -20.22 27.32 -6.46
N PHE A 206 -19.38 28.32 -6.69
CA PHE A 206 -18.09 28.13 -7.36
C PHE A 206 -17.09 27.33 -6.53
N ASP A 207 -17.01 27.60 -5.23
CA ASP A 207 -16.14 26.84 -4.32
C ASP A 207 -16.60 25.38 -4.19
N PHE A 208 -17.92 25.14 -4.27
CA PHE A 208 -18.47 23.79 -4.23
C PHE A 208 -18.13 22.98 -5.48
N GLU A 209 -18.16 23.60 -6.67
CA GLU A 209 -17.71 22.95 -7.90
C GLU A 209 -16.23 22.54 -7.81
N LYS A 210 -15.37 23.43 -7.30
CA LYS A 210 -13.96 23.09 -7.07
C LYS A 210 -13.80 21.96 -6.07
N PHE A 211 -14.52 22.01 -4.96
CA PHE A 211 -14.50 20.97 -3.93
C PHE A 211 -14.87 19.60 -4.51
N ILE A 212 -15.94 19.51 -5.32
CA ILE A 212 -16.32 18.24 -5.96
C ILE A 212 -15.22 17.74 -6.89
N ASN A 213 -14.65 18.61 -7.74
CA ASN A 213 -13.56 18.21 -8.63
C ASN A 213 -12.33 17.71 -7.85
N GLN A 214 -11.96 18.36 -6.76
CA GLN A 214 -10.85 17.93 -5.90
C GLN A 214 -11.13 16.60 -5.22
N MET A 215 -12.34 16.44 -4.66
CA MET A 215 -12.75 15.19 -4.03
C MET A 215 -12.76 14.04 -5.04
N PHE A 216 -13.33 14.25 -6.23
CA PHE A 216 -13.38 13.20 -7.24
C PHE A 216 -11.99 12.85 -7.78
N GLY A 217 -11.11 13.86 -7.90
CA GLY A 217 -9.70 13.64 -8.24
C GLY A 217 -8.94 12.83 -7.17
N LEU A 218 -9.24 13.05 -5.88
CA LEU A 218 -8.64 12.30 -4.77
C LEU A 218 -9.01 10.79 -4.81
N PHE A 219 -10.17 10.45 -5.36
CA PHE A 219 -10.65 9.08 -5.51
C PHE A 219 -10.52 8.55 -6.95
N ASP A 220 -9.68 9.18 -7.77
CA ASP A 220 -9.37 8.77 -9.15
C ASP A 220 -10.61 8.59 -10.06
N LEU A 221 -11.64 9.42 -9.88
CA LEU A 221 -12.89 9.37 -10.66
C LEU A 221 -12.84 10.13 -12.01
N GLU A 222 -11.65 10.54 -12.46
CA GLU A 222 -11.45 11.29 -13.72
C GLU A 222 -12.43 12.46 -13.94
N PRO A 223 -12.56 13.41 -12.98
CA PRO A 223 -13.56 14.46 -13.10
C PRO A 223 -13.24 15.43 -14.25
N ARG A 224 -14.29 15.83 -14.96
CA ARG A 224 -14.30 16.90 -15.95
C ARG A 224 -15.13 18.06 -15.43
N ALA A 225 -14.48 19.22 -15.29
CA ALA A 225 -15.11 20.48 -14.89
C ALA A 225 -16.25 20.90 -15.84
N ALA A 226 -17.05 21.89 -15.42
CA ALA A 226 -18.20 22.36 -16.16
C ALA A 226 -17.89 22.68 -17.63
N TYR A 227 -18.79 22.27 -18.52
CA TYR A 227 -18.64 22.49 -19.95
C TYR A 227 -19.97 22.79 -20.62
N SER A 228 -19.89 23.52 -21.73
CA SER A 228 -21.05 23.90 -22.53
C SER A 228 -21.09 23.10 -23.83
N LEU A 229 -22.26 22.53 -24.12
CA LEU A 229 -22.66 22.10 -25.45
C LEU A 229 -23.53 23.20 -26.08
N ASP A 230 -23.75 23.14 -27.39
CA ASP A 230 -24.44 24.19 -28.19
C ASP A 230 -25.72 24.75 -27.57
N ARG A 231 -26.45 23.96 -26.77
CA ARG A 231 -27.72 24.36 -26.15
C ARG A 231 -27.85 23.96 -24.67
N GLU A 232 -26.77 23.50 -24.04
CA GLU A 232 -26.86 22.90 -22.70
C GLU A 232 -25.56 23.07 -21.92
N GLN A 233 -25.68 23.60 -20.70
CA GLN A 233 -24.59 23.63 -19.72
C GLN A 233 -24.67 22.39 -18.83
N ILE A 234 -23.52 21.73 -18.68
CA ILE A 234 -23.32 20.59 -17.78
C ILE A 234 -22.36 21.03 -16.68
N ASP A 235 -22.75 20.84 -15.42
CA ASP A 235 -21.97 21.27 -14.26
C ASP A 235 -20.70 20.42 -14.09
N GLY A 236 -20.72 19.16 -14.55
CA GLY A 236 -19.52 18.33 -14.69
C GLY A 236 -19.83 16.95 -15.27
N ALA A 237 -18.79 16.16 -15.47
CA ALA A 237 -18.91 14.74 -15.79
C ALA A 237 -17.75 13.97 -15.16
N PHE A 238 -17.89 12.66 -14.98
CA PHE A 238 -16.82 11.82 -14.44
C PHE A 238 -16.98 10.37 -14.90
N SER A 239 -15.89 9.62 -14.88
CA SER A 239 -15.88 8.19 -15.22
C SER A 239 -15.81 7.38 -13.94
N PHE A 240 -16.68 6.38 -13.80
CA PHE A 240 -16.61 5.47 -12.65
C PHE A 240 -16.91 4.03 -13.06
N ASP A 241 -15.96 3.14 -12.75
CA ASP A 241 -15.87 1.79 -13.30
C ASP A 241 -15.88 1.78 -14.84
N THR A 242 -17.01 1.40 -15.44
CA THR A 242 -17.22 1.29 -16.89
C THR A 242 -18.18 2.33 -17.43
N ASP A 243 -18.72 3.19 -16.56
CA ASP A 243 -19.84 4.06 -16.89
C ASP A 243 -19.45 5.54 -16.80
N ASP A 244 -20.01 6.33 -17.70
CA ASP A 244 -19.88 7.78 -17.73
C ASP A 244 -21.05 8.43 -16.99
N TYR A 245 -20.75 9.33 -16.07
CA TYR A 245 -21.74 10.06 -15.30
C TYR A 245 -21.80 11.53 -15.69
N VAL A 246 -23.01 12.02 -15.95
CA VAL A 246 -23.31 13.45 -15.96
C VAL A 246 -23.51 13.91 -14.52
N LEU A 247 -22.88 15.01 -14.13
CA LEU A 247 -22.98 15.58 -12.80
C LEU A 247 -23.82 16.86 -12.82
N GLU A 248 -24.78 16.95 -11.90
CA GLU A 248 -25.35 18.23 -11.46
C GLU A 248 -25.16 18.40 -9.96
N ALA A 249 -24.78 19.61 -9.55
CA ALA A 249 -24.50 19.91 -8.15
C ALA A 249 -25.15 21.23 -7.72
N ARG A 250 -25.90 21.17 -6.61
CA ARG A 250 -26.63 22.31 -6.05
C ARG A 250 -26.43 22.45 -4.54
N TRP A 251 -26.20 23.68 -4.11
CA TRP A 251 -26.13 24.06 -2.69
C TRP A 251 -27.16 25.16 -2.35
N TRP A 252 -28.44 24.77 -2.42
CA TRP A 252 -29.58 25.64 -2.12
C TRP A 252 -30.03 25.52 -0.66
N LYS A 253 -30.74 26.53 -0.13
CA LYS A 253 -31.19 26.53 1.28
C LYS A 253 -32.26 25.47 1.57
N THR A 254 -33.03 25.07 0.57
CA THR A 254 -34.12 24.11 0.70
C THR A 254 -33.78 22.80 0.00
N ALA A 255 -34.44 21.73 0.42
CA ALA A 255 -34.37 20.45 -0.27
C ALA A 255 -34.82 20.59 -1.73
N MET A 256 -34.21 19.78 -2.60
CA MET A 256 -34.46 19.82 -4.03
C MET A 256 -35.77 19.13 -4.39
N GLY A 257 -36.62 19.87 -5.11
CA GLY A 257 -37.92 19.40 -5.58
C GLY A 257 -37.86 18.61 -6.88
N ARG A 258 -38.96 17.89 -7.16
CA ARG A 258 -39.13 17.03 -8.34
C ARG A 258 -38.74 17.68 -9.66
N GLY A 259 -39.17 18.92 -9.90
CA GLY A 259 -38.97 19.59 -11.20
C GLY A 259 -37.51 19.70 -11.62
N HIS A 260 -36.57 19.75 -10.69
CA HIS A 260 -35.14 19.75 -11.01
C HIS A 260 -34.63 18.38 -11.45
N LEU A 261 -35.13 17.32 -10.81
CA LEU A 261 -34.80 15.95 -11.20
C LEU A 261 -35.42 15.59 -12.56
N ASP A 262 -36.64 16.07 -12.85
CA ASP A 262 -37.28 15.91 -14.17
C ASP A 262 -36.44 16.52 -15.28
N ILE A 263 -35.92 17.73 -15.05
CA ILE A 263 -35.00 18.39 -15.98
C ILE A 263 -33.72 17.56 -16.15
N PHE A 264 -33.11 17.12 -15.05
CA PHE A 264 -31.87 16.35 -15.08
C PHE A 264 -32.02 15.01 -15.80
N LYS A 265 -33.11 14.28 -15.55
CA LYS A 265 -33.47 13.06 -16.28
C LYS A 265 -33.47 13.30 -17.79
N ALA A 266 -34.17 14.35 -18.23
CA ALA A 266 -34.23 14.71 -19.65
C ALA A 266 -32.86 15.10 -20.24
N LYS A 267 -31.93 15.62 -19.42
CA LYS A 267 -30.55 15.88 -19.83
C LYS A 267 -29.77 14.59 -20.09
N ILE A 268 -29.89 13.61 -19.18
CA ILE A 268 -29.22 12.30 -19.28
C ILE A 268 -29.74 11.52 -20.50
N GLU A 269 -31.06 11.50 -20.72
CA GLU A 269 -31.69 10.81 -21.85
C GLU A 269 -31.24 11.34 -23.22
N ARG A 270 -30.70 12.57 -23.29
CA ARG A 270 -30.13 13.16 -24.51
C ARG A 270 -28.65 12.80 -24.72
N LYS A 271 -28.01 12.09 -23.79
CA LYS A 271 -26.61 11.65 -23.88
C LYS A 271 -26.51 10.25 -24.50
N GLY A 272 -25.33 9.64 -24.39
CA GLY A 272 -25.12 8.26 -24.85
C GLY A 272 -26.06 7.28 -24.16
N LYS A 273 -26.37 6.16 -24.83
CA LYS A 273 -27.35 5.15 -24.34
C LYS A 273 -27.02 4.55 -22.95
N ASN A 274 -25.76 4.66 -22.51
CA ASN A 274 -25.29 4.13 -21.24
C ASN A 274 -24.85 5.25 -20.26
N ALA A 275 -25.16 6.52 -20.57
CA ALA A 275 -24.84 7.62 -19.67
C ALA A 275 -25.73 7.54 -18.43
N LEU A 276 -25.12 7.60 -17.26
CA LEU A 276 -25.80 7.71 -15.98
C LEU A 276 -25.72 9.15 -15.47
N GLY A 277 -26.51 9.46 -14.44
CA GLY A 277 -26.41 10.73 -13.74
C GLY A 277 -26.00 10.58 -12.28
N LEU A 278 -25.33 11.59 -11.76
CA LEU A 278 -25.21 11.86 -10.33
C LEU A 278 -25.79 13.23 -10.05
N TYR A 279 -26.84 13.28 -9.23
CA TYR A 279 -27.40 14.55 -8.74
C TYR A 279 -26.98 14.79 -7.30
N ILE A 280 -26.31 15.91 -7.06
CA ILE A 280 -25.83 16.29 -5.74
C ILE A 280 -26.65 17.46 -5.19
N SER A 281 -27.25 17.27 -4.03
CA SER A 281 -27.94 18.32 -3.27
C SER A 281 -27.52 18.32 -1.81
N VAL A 282 -26.78 19.35 -1.39
CA VAL A 282 -26.26 19.39 0.00
C VAL A 282 -27.38 19.34 1.05
N ASN A 283 -28.51 20.01 0.79
CA ASN A 283 -29.66 20.03 1.71
C ASN A 283 -30.73 18.99 1.37
N GLY A 284 -30.35 17.95 0.63
CA GLY A 284 -31.18 16.78 0.35
C GLY A 284 -32.28 17.02 -0.67
N PHE A 285 -33.26 16.12 -0.68
CA PHE A 285 -34.34 16.03 -1.66
C PHE A 285 -35.69 15.99 -0.96
N THR A 286 -36.72 16.55 -1.59
CA THR A 286 -38.08 16.48 -1.06
C THR A 286 -38.67 15.08 -1.25
N LYS A 287 -39.61 14.70 -0.40
CA LYS A 287 -40.21 13.36 -0.46
C LYS A 287 -40.89 13.09 -1.81
N ASP A 288 -41.63 14.05 -2.35
CA ASP A 288 -42.27 13.96 -3.66
C ASP A 288 -41.26 13.77 -4.81
N ALA A 289 -40.05 14.33 -4.67
CA ALA A 289 -38.97 14.13 -5.64
C ALA A 289 -38.42 12.70 -5.56
N LEU A 290 -38.26 12.15 -4.35
CA LEU A 290 -37.77 10.78 -4.15
C LEU A 290 -38.81 9.74 -4.58
N ASP A 291 -40.08 9.96 -4.22
CA ASP A 291 -41.20 9.07 -4.56
C ASP A 291 -41.35 8.92 -6.09
N GLU A 292 -41.13 9.99 -6.87
CA GLU A 292 -41.17 9.94 -8.35
C GLU A 292 -40.09 9.04 -8.97
N TYR A 293 -38.92 8.94 -8.34
CA TYR A 293 -37.77 8.18 -8.82
C TYR A 293 -37.48 6.96 -7.93
N SER A 294 -38.54 6.33 -7.43
CA SER A 294 -38.45 5.18 -6.54
C SER A 294 -38.43 3.83 -7.27
N ASP A 295 -39.03 3.76 -8.47
CA ASP A 295 -39.18 2.51 -9.23
C ASP A 295 -38.36 2.48 -10.53
N SER A 296 -37.87 3.62 -11.00
CA SER A 296 -37.05 3.71 -12.22
C SER A 296 -36.30 5.04 -12.28
N THR A 297 -34.97 4.98 -12.34
CA THR A 297 -34.10 6.16 -12.41
C THR A 297 -32.92 5.95 -13.36
N PRO A 298 -32.54 6.98 -14.15
CA PRO A 298 -31.27 6.97 -14.89
C PRO A 298 -30.11 7.60 -14.09
N PHE A 299 -30.34 7.98 -12.82
CA PHE A 299 -29.34 8.63 -11.98
C PHE A 299 -29.39 8.15 -10.53
N ILE A 300 -28.27 8.34 -9.85
CA ILE A 300 -28.17 8.26 -8.39
C ILE A 300 -28.11 9.65 -7.77
N THR A 301 -28.44 9.72 -6.49
CA THR A 301 -28.44 10.97 -5.72
C THR A 301 -27.46 10.92 -4.54
N MET A 302 -26.89 12.07 -4.22
CA MET A 302 -25.99 12.26 -3.10
C MET A 302 -26.31 13.56 -2.36
N ASP A 303 -26.24 13.53 -1.03
CA ASP A 303 -26.52 14.70 -0.19
C ASP A 303 -25.37 15.07 0.76
N GLY A 304 -25.60 16.08 1.60
CA GLY A 304 -24.60 16.54 2.57
C GLY A 304 -24.22 15.47 3.61
N GLN A 305 -25.13 14.55 3.96
CA GLN A 305 -24.81 13.47 4.91
C GLN A 305 -23.90 12.45 4.26
N ASP A 306 -24.12 12.15 2.98
CA ASP A 306 -23.22 11.30 2.20
C ASP A 306 -21.81 11.91 2.11
N PHE A 307 -21.68 13.21 1.84
CA PHE A 307 -20.39 13.89 1.87
C PHE A 307 -19.72 13.78 3.24
N MET A 308 -20.44 14.08 4.32
CA MET A 308 -19.87 13.99 5.67
C MET A 308 -19.41 12.57 6.00
N ALA A 309 -20.16 11.54 5.61
CA ALA A 309 -19.74 10.16 5.81
C ALA A 309 -18.42 9.83 5.09
N VAL A 310 -18.20 10.40 3.90
CA VAL A 310 -16.94 10.25 3.16
C VAL A 310 -15.81 11.08 3.79
N LEU A 311 -16.08 12.33 4.14
CA LEU A 311 -15.10 13.27 4.70
C LEU A 311 -14.63 12.87 6.11
N ASP A 312 -15.49 12.19 6.87
CA ASP A 312 -15.17 11.59 8.17
C ASP A 312 -14.55 10.18 8.04
N ASP A 313 -14.22 9.76 6.81
CA ASP A 313 -13.62 8.45 6.49
C ASP A 313 -14.44 7.25 7.00
N ARG A 314 -15.76 7.40 7.11
CA ARG A 314 -16.67 6.31 7.52
C ARG A 314 -16.97 5.35 6.37
N ILE A 315 -16.97 5.87 5.14
CA ILE A 315 -17.11 5.11 3.90
C ILE A 315 -16.29 5.79 2.81
N ARG A 316 -15.58 5.02 1.99
CA ARG A 316 -14.89 5.58 0.84
C ARG A 316 -15.88 6.03 -0.24
N LEU A 317 -15.57 7.09 -0.98
CA LEU A 317 -16.44 7.61 -2.03
C LEU A 317 -16.75 6.57 -3.12
N ASP A 318 -15.75 5.81 -3.54
CA ASP A 318 -15.90 4.76 -4.55
C ASP A 318 -16.83 3.64 -4.07
N ASP A 319 -16.75 3.23 -2.81
CA ASP A 319 -17.67 2.24 -2.23
C ASP A 319 -19.09 2.81 -2.09
N LEU A 320 -19.23 4.06 -1.63
CA LEU A 320 -20.51 4.77 -1.56
C LEU A 320 -21.21 4.80 -2.92
N LEU A 321 -20.51 5.25 -3.97
CA LEU A 321 -21.07 5.35 -5.33
C LEU A 321 -21.43 3.97 -5.87
N ARG A 322 -20.58 2.95 -5.65
CA ARG A 322 -20.83 1.57 -6.08
C ARG A 322 -22.10 1.00 -5.44
N ARG A 323 -22.30 1.23 -4.15
CA ARG A 323 -23.50 0.77 -3.40
C ARG A 323 -24.75 1.53 -3.83
N LYS A 324 -24.69 2.85 -4.01
CA LYS A 324 -25.80 3.65 -4.55
C LYS A 324 -26.21 3.18 -5.95
N LYS A 325 -25.22 2.96 -6.84
CA LYS A 325 -25.44 2.44 -8.19
C LYS A 325 -26.09 1.07 -8.17
N ARG A 326 -25.57 0.15 -7.36
CA ARG A 326 -26.16 -1.19 -7.20
C ARG A 326 -27.61 -1.09 -6.74
N HIS A 327 -27.89 -0.28 -5.72
CA HIS A 327 -29.24 -0.08 -5.23
C HIS A 327 -30.18 0.42 -6.34
N ALA A 328 -29.80 1.48 -7.05
CA ALA A 328 -30.60 2.01 -8.15
C ALA A 328 -30.85 0.98 -9.27
N ASN A 329 -29.85 0.14 -9.58
CA ASN A 329 -30.00 -0.92 -10.59
C ASN A 329 -30.91 -2.07 -10.13
N GLU A 330 -30.94 -2.38 -8.82
CA GLU A 330 -31.72 -3.47 -8.25
C GLU A 330 -33.17 -3.08 -7.95
N THR A 331 -33.40 -1.84 -7.49
CA THR A 331 -34.70 -1.37 -7.01
C THR A 331 -35.36 -0.34 -7.91
N GLY A 332 -34.58 0.34 -8.76
CA GLY A 332 -35.02 1.52 -9.49
C GLY A 332 -35.01 2.82 -8.68
N HIS A 333 -34.65 2.76 -7.39
CA HIS A 333 -34.71 3.90 -6.47
C HIS A 333 -33.44 4.76 -6.53
N CYS A 334 -33.59 6.07 -6.77
CA CYS A 334 -32.44 6.97 -6.97
C CYS A 334 -31.69 7.36 -5.69
N TYR A 335 -32.29 7.15 -4.52
CA TYR A 335 -31.75 7.56 -3.22
C TYR A 335 -31.47 6.38 -2.30
N PHE A 336 -30.22 6.26 -1.88
CA PHE A 336 -29.78 5.28 -0.89
C PHE A 336 -28.74 5.97 0.01
N PRO A 337 -29.10 6.39 1.24
CA PRO A 337 -28.23 7.22 2.08
C PRO A 337 -27.08 6.39 2.68
N ALA A 338 -25.93 7.03 2.88
CA ALA A 338 -24.76 6.41 3.52
C ALA A 338 -25.09 5.76 4.88
N THR A 339 -26.01 6.34 5.66
CA THR A 339 -26.46 5.81 6.95
C THR A 339 -27.05 4.40 6.88
N ASN A 340 -27.54 3.96 5.71
CA ASN A 340 -28.04 2.60 5.52
C ASN A 340 -26.96 1.61 5.02
N MET A 341 -25.74 2.10 4.78
CA MET A 341 -24.60 1.32 4.28
C MET A 341 -23.52 1.09 5.33
N LEU A 342 -23.50 1.94 6.35
CA LEU A 342 -22.60 1.93 7.51
C LEU A 342 -23.19 1.06 8.60
#